data_AF-A0A382DML0-F1
#
_entry.id   AF-A0A382DML0-F1
#
_cell.length_a   1.000
_cell.length_b   1.000
_cell.length_c   1.000
_cell.angle_alpha   90.00
_cell.angle_beta   90.00
_cell.angle_gamma   90.00
#
_symmetry.space_group_name_H-M   'P 1'
#
loop_
_entity.id
_entity.type
_entity.pdbx_description
1 polymer ?
#
loop_
_entity_poly.entity_id
_entity_poly.type
_entity_poly.pdbx_seq_one_letter_code
_entity_poly.pdbx_strand_id
1 'polypeptide(L)'
;MTVIRVKDLSLRTFIGFKPHEKKYKQDVIIHLEVEVDTSMVESNDDYETEGFYDYRNMSKTVTKLVEESRYDLLEALTRRVLDEIMSNPLVRRA
;
A
#
# COMPACT_ATOMS: atom_id res chain seq x y z
N MET A 1 19.03 -5.96 0.38
CA MET A 1 17.88 -5.05 0.59
C MET A 1 17.47 -4.54 -0.76
N THR A 2 16.18 -4.65 -1.06
CA THR A 2 15.64 -4.29 -2.37
C THR A 2 14.52 -3.27 -2.21
N VAL A 3 14.51 -2.26 -3.07
CA VAL A 3 13.48 -1.21 -3.08
C VAL A 3 12.48 -1.51 -4.20
N ILE A 4 11.22 -1.74 -3.82
CA ILE A 4 10.11 -1.96 -4.72
C ILE A 4 9.30 -0.67 -4.81
N ARG A 5 8.99 -0.23 -6.03
CA ARG A 5 8.20 0.99 -6.28
C ARG A 5 6.95 0.67 -7.06
N VAL A 6 5.79 1.06 -6.53
CA VAL A 6 4.52 1.05 -7.23
C VAL A 6 4.17 2.50 -7.57
N LYS A 7 4.09 2.81 -8.85
CA LYS A 7 3.82 4.16 -9.35
C LYS A 7 2.39 4.26 -9.84
N ASP A 8 1.80 5.44 -9.63
CA ASP A 8 0.52 5.84 -10.23
C ASP A 8 -0.64 4.86 -9.90
N LEU A 9 -0.70 4.39 -8.65
CA LEU A 9 -1.83 3.57 -8.20
C LEU A 9 -3.08 4.46 -8.08
N SER A 10 -3.90 4.48 -9.13
CA SER A 10 -5.12 5.27 -9.22
C SER A 10 -6.29 4.53 -8.58
N LEU A 11 -6.85 5.12 -7.52
CA LEU A 11 -7.90 4.52 -6.68
C LEU A 11 -9.07 5.50 -6.48
N ARG A 12 -10.23 4.97 -6.08
CA ARG A 12 -11.42 5.78 -5.80
C ARG A 12 -11.95 5.57 -4.38
N THR A 13 -11.91 6.63 -3.58
CA THR A 13 -12.32 6.60 -2.17
C THR A 13 -13.12 7.85 -1.76
N PHE A 14 -13.72 7.81 -0.57
CA PHE A 14 -14.35 8.98 0.04
C PHE A 14 -13.33 9.68 0.94
N ILE A 15 -12.85 10.83 0.51
CA ILE A 15 -11.86 11.63 1.22
C ILE A 15 -12.36 13.05 1.39
N GLY A 16 -12.34 13.58 2.61
CA GLY A 16 -12.71 14.97 2.91
C GLY A 16 -13.91 15.11 3.84
N PHE A 17 -13.99 16.24 4.53
CA PHE A 17 -14.98 16.52 5.57
C PHE A 17 -16.25 17.18 5.04
N LYS A 18 -16.27 17.69 3.80
CA LYS A 18 -17.45 18.39 3.25
C LYS A 18 -18.57 17.40 2.90
N PRO A 19 -19.84 17.81 2.99
CA PRO A 19 -20.97 16.91 2.71
C PRO A 19 -20.96 16.27 1.31
N HIS A 20 -20.44 16.96 0.30
CA HIS A 20 -20.32 16.41 -1.06
C HIS A 20 -19.18 15.39 -1.17
N GLU A 21 -18.08 15.61 -0.47
CA GLU A 21 -16.90 14.70 -0.41
C GLU A 21 -17.26 13.36 0.25
N LYS A 22 -18.19 13.38 1.21
CA LYS A 22 -18.72 12.15 1.85
C LYS A 22 -19.74 11.39 0.99
N LYS A 23 -20.28 12.02 -0.06
CA LYS A 23 -21.31 11.45 -0.94
C LYS A 23 -20.74 10.88 -2.24
N TYR A 24 -19.69 11.48 -2.78
CA TYR A 24 -19.08 11.07 -4.05
C TYR A 24 -17.63 10.63 -3.86
N LYS A 25 -17.25 9.53 -4.51
CA LYS A 25 -15.85 9.09 -4.52
C LYS A 25 -15.00 10.06 -5.34
N GLN A 26 -13.78 10.28 -4.88
CA GLN A 26 -12.76 11.07 -5.55
C GLN A 26 -11.63 10.17 -6.04
N ASP A 27 -11.00 10.56 -7.14
CA ASP A 27 -9.79 9.92 -7.65
C ASP A 27 -8.58 10.31 -6.79
N VAL A 28 -7.84 9.31 -6.32
CA VAL A 28 -6.62 9.47 -5.52
C VAL A 28 -5.50 8.68 -6.21
N ILE A 29 -4.36 9.32 -6.40
CA ILE A 29 -3.16 8.67 -6.94
C ILE A 29 -2.18 8.45 -5.80
N ILE A 30 -1.77 7.21 -5.59
CA ILE A 30 -0.82 6.82 -4.55
C ILE A 30 0.48 6.33 -5.20
N HIS A 31 1.59 6.83 -4.69
CA HIS A 31 2.92 6.29 -4.97
C HIS A 31 3.43 5.58 -3.73
N LEU A 32 3.88 4.34 -3.90
CA LEU A 32 4.44 3.53 -2.81
C LEU A 32 5.90 3.22 -3.12
N GLU A 33 6.76 3.46 -2.14
CA GLU A 33 8.14 2.96 -2.12
C GLU A 33 8.26 2.05 -0.90
N VAL A 34 8.68 0.81 -1.09
CA VAL A 34 8.82 -0.15 0.01
C VAL A 34 10.20 -0.79 -0.07
N GLU A 35 10.93 -0.74 1.04
CA GLU A 35 12.23 -1.37 1.20
C GLU A 35 12.05 -2.68 1.95
N VAL A 36 12.43 -3.77 1.29
CA VAL A 36 12.22 -5.14 1.78
C VAL A 36 13.53 -5.90 1.89
N ASP A 37 13.59 -6.79 2.87
CA ASP A 37 14.68 -7.74 3.05
C ASP A 37 14.43 -9.01 2.23
N THR A 38 14.98 -9.04 1.02
CA THR A 38 14.86 -10.14 0.04
C THR A 38 16.11 -11.02 -0.04
N SER A 39 17.01 -10.92 0.95
CA SER A 39 18.33 -11.55 0.94
C SER A 39 18.31 -13.06 0.66
N MET A 40 17.27 -13.78 1.11
CA MET A 40 17.15 -15.23 0.91
C MET A 40 16.60 -15.64 -0.46
N VAL A 41 15.86 -14.74 -1.14
CA VAL A 41 15.16 -15.05 -2.39
C VAL A 41 15.98 -14.68 -3.62
N GLU A 42 16.87 -13.70 -3.49
CA GLU A 42 17.71 -13.17 -4.58
C GLU A 42 18.60 -14.25 -5.24
N SER A 43 18.94 -15.32 -4.53
CA SER A 43 19.80 -16.40 -5.04
C SER A 43 19.04 -17.64 -5.53
N ASN A 44 17.78 -17.81 -5.11
CA ASN A 44 17.03 -19.06 -5.30
C ASN A 44 15.90 -18.96 -6.32
N ASP A 45 15.46 -17.74 -6.68
CA ASP A 45 14.35 -17.48 -7.63
C ASP A 45 13.11 -18.36 -7.38
N ASP A 46 12.74 -18.48 -6.11
CA ASP A 46 11.65 -19.34 -5.65
C ASP A 46 10.64 -18.53 -4.81
N TYR A 47 9.37 -18.58 -5.21
CA TYR A 47 8.28 -17.87 -4.55
C TYR A 47 7.79 -18.56 -3.28
N GLU A 48 8.16 -19.84 -3.06
CA GLU A 48 7.84 -20.58 -1.83
C GLU A 48 8.88 -20.36 -0.72
N THR A 49 10.01 -19.72 -1.05
CA THR A 49 11.10 -19.43 -0.11
C THR A 49 10.69 -18.37 0.91
N GLU A 50 11.03 -18.61 2.19
CA GLU A 50 10.88 -17.60 3.25
C GLU A 50 11.62 -16.31 2.89
N GLY A 51 10.92 -15.18 2.95
CA GLY A 51 11.44 -13.88 2.51
C GLY A 51 10.89 -13.41 1.16
N PHE A 52 10.09 -14.22 0.46
CA PHE A 52 9.37 -13.75 -0.73
C PHE A 52 8.35 -12.68 -0.35
N TYR A 53 8.47 -11.51 -1.00
CA TYR A 53 7.55 -10.39 -0.81
C TYR A 53 6.59 -10.26 -2.00
N ASP A 54 5.34 -10.63 -1.80
CA ASP A 54 4.29 -10.52 -2.82
C ASP A 54 3.75 -9.08 -2.94
N TYR A 55 4.39 -8.30 -3.81
CA TYR A 55 3.95 -6.93 -4.11
C TYR A 55 2.56 -6.87 -4.75
N ARG A 56 2.10 -7.93 -5.44
CA ARG A 56 0.76 -7.98 -6.05
C ARG A 56 -0.29 -8.12 -4.97
N ASN A 57 -0.07 -9.00 -4.00
CA ASN A 57 -0.97 -9.14 -2.87
C ASN A 57 -1.01 -7.86 -2.04
N MET A 58 0.16 -7.27 -1.74
CA MET A 58 0.23 -5.97 -1.06
C MET A 58 -0.57 -4.88 -1.81
N SER A 59 -0.37 -4.74 -3.12
CA SER A 59 -1.08 -3.74 -3.92
C SER A 59 -2.60 -3.94 -3.89
N LYS A 60 -3.07 -5.19 -3.92
CA LYS A 60 -4.50 -5.54 -3.79
C LYS A 60 -5.05 -5.18 -2.42
N THR A 61 -4.32 -5.50 -1.35
CA THR A 61 -4.73 -5.17 0.01
C THR A 61 -4.81 -3.68 0.24
N VAL A 62 -3.80 -2.91 -0.20
CA VAL A 62 -3.82 -1.44 -0.17
C VAL A 62 -4.98 -0.87 -0.98
N THR A 63 -5.20 -1.38 -2.20
CA THR A 63 -6.32 -0.98 -3.06
C THR A 63 -7.65 -1.14 -2.34
N LYS A 64 -7.90 -2.34 -1.79
CA LYS A 64 -9.13 -2.66 -1.07
C LYS A 64 -9.31 -1.76 0.16
N LEU A 65 -8.25 -1.61 0.97
CA LEU A 65 -8.25 -0.76 2.14
C LEU A 65 -8.64 0.68 1.79
N VAL A 66 -8.04 1.25 0.76
CA VAL A 66 -8.31 2.63 0.33
C VAL A 66 -9.74 2.75 -0.20
N GLU A 67 -10.19 1.85 -1.08
CA GLU A 67 -11.53 1.93 -1.71
C GLU A 67 -12.71 1.71 -0.77
N GLU A 68 -12.52 0.95 0.31
CA GLU A 68 -13.52 0.70 1.36
C GLU A 68 -13.47 1.76 2.46
N SER A 69 -12.34 2.46 2.60
CA SER A 69 -12.18 3.46 3.64
C SER A 69 -12.94 4.77 3.37
N ARG A 70 -13.22 5.49 4.45
CA ARG A 70 -13.78 6.84 4.43
C ARG A 70 -13.00 7.68 5.42
N TYR A 71 -12.26 8.66 4.94
CA TYR A 71 -11.44 9.52 5.78
C TYR A 71 -11.80 10.97 5.55
N ASP A 72 -11.73 11.78 6.62
CA ASP A 72 -11.87 13.22 6.49
C ASP A 72 -10.53 13.89 6.12
N LEU A 73 -9.40 13.25 6.43
CA LEU A 73 -8.05 13.78 6.30
C LEU A 73 -7.15 12.83 5.50
N LEU A 74 -6.25 13.39 4.68
CA LEU A 74 -5.28 12.61 3.91
C LEU A 74 -4.26 11.94 4.82
N GLU A 75 -3.84 12.61 5.88
CA GLU A 75 -2.88 12.11 6.86
C GLU A 75 -3.35 10.81 7.50
N ALA A 76 -4.66 10.68 7.76
CA ALA A 76 -5.25 9.47 8.32
C ALA A 76 -5.25 8.31 7.31
N LEU A 77 -5.58 8.59 6.05
CA LEU A 77 -5.51 7.61 4.96
C LEU A 77 -4.08 7.11 4.76
N THR A 78 -3.13 8.04 4.62
CA THR A 78 -1.71 7.72 4.43
C THR A 78 -1.17 6.91 5.61
N ARG A 79 -1.50 7.29 6.85
CA ARG A 79 -1.06 6.53 8.02
C ARG A 79 -1.60 5.10 8.00
N ARG A 80 -2.87 4.92 7.62
CA ARG A 80 -3.46 3.59 7.55
C ARG A 80 -2.82 2.71 6.48
N VAL A 81 -2.55 3.27 5.31
CA VAL A 81 -1.83 2.57 4.23
C VAL A 81 -0.42 2.20 4.69
N LEU A 82 0.29 3.11 5.37
CA LEU A 82 1.61 2.83 5.92
C LEU A 82 1.57 1.70 6.95
N ASP A 83 0.63 1.74 7.90
CA ASP A 83 0.49 0.71 8.94
C ASP A 83 0.20 -0.67 8.31
N GLU A 84 -0.60 -0.72 7.24
CA GLU A 84 -0.88 -1.97 6.49
C GLU A 84 0.39 -2.52 5.83
N ILE A 85 1.17 -1.67 5.15
CA ILE A 85 2.42 -2.08 4.48
C ILE A 85 3.45 -2.55 5.52
N MET A 86 3.61 -1.79 6.60
CA MET A 86 4.56 -2.08 7.69
C MET A 86 4.15 -3.27 8.56
N SER A 87 2.92 -3.80 8.40
CA SER A 87 2.48 -5.02 9.09
C SER A 87 3.25 -6.26 8.64
N ASN A 88 3.83 -6.23 7.43
CA ASN A 88 4.65 -7.31 6.91
C ASN A 88 6.06 -7.24 7.53
N PRO A 89 6.53 -8.30 8.21
CA PRO A 89 7.82 -8.30 8.93
C PRO A 89 9.05 -8.16 8.02
N LEU A 90 8.91 -8.39 6.72
CA LEU A 90 9.99 -8.23 5.73
C LEU A 90 10.22 -6.76 5.36
N VAL A 91 9.26 -5.88 5.66
CA VAL A 91 9.35 -4.45 5.33
C VAL A 91 10.19 -3.74 6.38
N ARG A 92 11.18 -2.99 5.92
CA ARG A 92 12.08 -2.20 6.78
C ARG A 92 11.78 -0.71 6.72
N ARG A 93 11.30 -0.23 5.58
CA ARG A 93 10.94 1.17 5.33
C ARG A 93 9.85 1.25 4.27
N ALA A 94 8.91 2.19 4.42
CA ALA A 94 7.86 2.50 3.46
C ALA A 94 7.52 3.99 3.48
#